data_AF-A0A9W4NIE7-F1
#
_entry.id   AF-A0A9W4NIE7-F1
#
_cell.length_a   1.000
_cell.length_b   1.000
_cell.length_c   1.000
_cell.angle_alpha   90.00
_cell.angle_beta   90.00
_cell.angle_gamma   90.00
#
_symmetry.space_group_name_H-M   'P 1'
#
loop_
_entity.id
_entity.type
_entity.pdbx_description
1 polymer ?
#
loop_
_entity_poly.entity_id
_entity_poly.type
_entity_poly.pdbx_seq_one_letter_code
_entity_poly.pdbx_strand_id
1 'polypeptide(L)'
;MVQSVQTRKSTFIASKDWIDIPFSASPPSLMQQLINVSLVLPSLLERVDRLSDVSSELLTAEILDLGQSFLHLHSRLEKWEEALHGQSMWNPPSDSNSRSSPLGADIWFTSITMANFYMHIWAFQIICILELSNLADVHTFRSWTLPKGPTTIQAASLKICLSMNYLLQEEMKLFGPASAMLPLQTAYKVFSEDKCKYMRELHYLEGIVDCLVKKGIRSTPDIVYS
;
A
#
# COMPACT_ATOMS: atom_id res chain seq x y z
N MET A 1 8.21 9.82 -3.09
CA MET A 1 6.94 9.48 -2.44
C MET A 1 7.08 8.25 -1.55
N VAL A 2 7.44 7.06 -2.07
CA VAL A 2 7.61 5.84 -1.25
C VAL A 2 8.51 6.08 -0.04
N GLN A 3 9.69 6.69 -0.24
CA GLN A 3 10.59 7.05 0.86
C GLN A 3 9.91 7.96 1.89
N SER A 4 9.16 8.98 1.45
CA SER A 4 8.43 9.90 2.33
C SER A 4 7.35 9.19 3.15
N VAL A 5 6.69 8.19 2.58
CA VAL A 5 5.73 7.34 3.32
C VAL A 5 6.48 6.48 4.35
N GLN A 6 7.59 5.85 3.96
CA GLN A 6 8.41 5.01 4.86
C GLN A 6 9.02 5.81 6.01
N THR A 7 9.52 7.01 5.75
CA THR A 7 10.06 7.90 6.79
C THR A 7 8.98 8.70 7.51
N ARG A 8 7.72 8.58 7.08
CA ARG A 8 6.56 9.32 7.62
C ARG A 8 6.83 10.82 7.66
N LYS A 9 7.49 11.35 6.62
CA LYS A 9 7.83 12.79 6.49
C LYS A 9 7.11 13.43 5.33
N SER A 10 6.46 14.56 5.61
CA SER A 10 5.90 15.41 4.57
C SER A 10 6.98 15.84 3.57
N THR A 11 6.53 16.20 2.36
CA THR A 11 7.43 16.54 1.26
C THR A 11 6.89 17.74 0.51
N PHE A 12 7.79 18.61 0.04
CA PHE A 12 7.44 19.85 -0.64
C PHE A 12 6.66 19.60 -1.94
N ILE A 13 6.85 18.44 -2.58
CA ILE A 13 6.13 18.07 -3.82
C ILE A 13 4.63 17.91 -3.61
N ALA A 14 4.16 17.80 -2.37
CA ALA A 14 2.73 17.78 -2.04
C ALA A 14 2.07 19.16 -2.11
N SER A 15 2.81 20.24 -2.38
CA SER A 15 2.22 21.56 -2.56
C SER A 15 1.40 21.62 -3.85
N LYS A 16 0.38 22.49 -3.85
CA LYS A 16 -0.49 22.70 -5.01
C LYS A 16 0.30 23.09 -6.26
N ASP A 17 1.29 23.96 -6.11
CA ASP A 17 2.14 24.41 -7.22
C ASP A 17 2.87 23.23 -7.88
N TRP A 18 3.39 22.30 -7.08
CA TRP A 18 4.08 21.11 -7.59
C TRP A 18 3.14 20.06 -8.18
N ILE A 19 1.87 20.06 -7.79
CA ILE A 19 0.84 19.18 -8.36
C ILE A 19 0.27 19.75 -9.66
N ASP A 20 0.06 21.06 -9.75
CA ASP A 20 -0.69 21.67 -10.85
C ASP A 20 0.20 22.17 -11.98
N ILE A 21 1.33 22.83 -11.66
CA ILE A 21 2.18 23.48 -12.67
C ILE A 21 2.76 22.47 -13.68
N PRO A 22 3.31 21.31 -13.28
CA PRO A 22 3.91 20.37 -14.21
C PRO A 22 2.94 19.78 -15.24
N PHE A 23 1.64 19.76 -14.93
CA PHE A 23 0.59 19.19 -15.78
C PHE A 23 -0.30 20.25 -16.43
N SER A 24 0.12 21.51 -16.41
CA SER A 24 -0.59 22.62 -17.05
C SER A 24 -0.68 22.48 -18.58
N ALA A 25 0.33 21.89 -19.22
CA ALA A 25 0.39 21.72 -20.67
C ALA A 25 -0.05 20.32 -21.14
N SER A 26 -0.05 19.31 -20.27
CA SER A 26 -0.41 17.94 -20.61
C SER A 26 -0.96 17.22 -19.40
N PRO A 27 -2.03 16.43 -19.55
CA PRO A 27 -2.64 15.75 -18.41
C PRO A 27 -1.67 14.71 -17.82
N PRO A 28 -1.71 14.51 -16.49
CA PRO A 28 -0.89 13.50 -15.83
C PRO A 28 -1.25 12.09 -16.29
N SER A 29 -0.25 11.23 -16.45
CA SER A 29 -0.45 9.78 -16.62
C SER A 29 -1.17 9.17 -15.42
N LEU A 30 -1.72 7.97 -15.59
CA LEU A 30 -2.42 7.25 -14.53
C LEU A 30 -1.59 7.12 -13.23
N MET A 31 -0.31 6.78 -13.37
CA MET A 31 0.60 6.65 -12.22
C MET A 31 0.89 8.01 -11.57
N GLN A 32 1.01 9.08 -12.34
CA GLN A 32 1.19 10.44 -11.81
C GLN A 32 -0.07 10.91 -11.06
N GLN A 33 -1.26 10.56 -11.56
CA GLN A 33 -2.52 10.85 -10.86
C GLN A 33 -2.59 10.13 -9.50
N LEU A 34 -2.21 8.85 -9.45
CA LEU A 34 -2.12 8.10 -8.19
C LEU A 34 -1.13 8.75 -7.23
N ILE A 35 0.06 9.11 -7.71
CA ILE A 35 1.06 9.81 -6.89
C ILE A 35 0.44 11.08 -6.32
N ASN A 36 -0.14 11.95 -7.16
CA ASN A 36 -0.74 13.21 -6.73
C ASN A 36 -1.83 13.01 -5.66
N VAL A 37 -2.70 12.00 -5.82
CA VAL A 37 -3.71 11.64 -4.81
C VAL A 37 -3.05 11.21 -3.50
N SER A 38 -1.95 10.47 -3.57
CA SER A 38 -1.27 9.85 -2.44
C SER A 38 -0.24 10.76 -1.75
N LEU A 39 0.09 11.93 -2.34
CA LEU A 39 1.07 12.87 -1.79
C LEU A 39 0.68 13.46 -0.43
N VAL A 40 -0.61 13.41 -0.07
CA VAL A 40 -1.08 13.79 1.26
C VAL A 40 -0.72 12.75 2.32
N LEU A 41 -0.50 11.48 1.96
CA LEU A 41 -0.29 10.41 2.94
C LEU A 41 0.90 10.66 3.87
N PRO A 42 2.11 11.04 3.39
CA PRO A 42 3.24 11.31 4.28
C PRO A 42 2.98 12.40 5.32
N SER A 43 2.22 13.45 4.98
CA SER A 43 1.90 14.51 5.94
C SER A 43 0.86 14.06 6.97
N LEU A 44 -0.07 13.17 6.61
CA LEU A 44 -0.97 12.55 7.58
C LEU A 44 -0.19 11.66 8.56
N LEU A 45 0.75 10.85 8.07
CA LEU A 45 1.60 10.01 8.92
C LEU A 45 2.46 10.85 9.86
N GLU A 46 3.06 11.94 9.37
CA GLU A 46 3.83 12.86 10.21
C GLU A 46 2.98 13.49 11.31
N ARG A 47 1.69 13.79 11.02
CA ARG A 47 0.74 14.29 12.03
C ARG A 47 0.43 13.23 13.09
N VAL A 48 0.25 11.96 12.70
CA VAL A 48 0.07 10.86 13.68
C VAL A 48 1.24 10.79 14.65
N ASP A 49 2.47 10.87 14.12
CA ASP A 49 3.68 10.77 14.95
C ASP A 49 3.75 11.92 15.95
N ARG A 50 3.45 13.15 15.50
CA ARG A 50 3.41 14.33 16.36
C ARG A 50 2.34 14.25 17.45
N LEU A 51 1.18 13.66 17.17
CA LEU A 51 0.09 13.53 18.14
C LEU A 51 0.37 12.44 19.18
N SER A 52 1.17 11.42 18.81
CA SER A 52 1.59 10.35 19.72
C SER A 52 2.48 10.87 20.86
N ASP A 53 3.15 12.01 20.65
CA ASP A 53 4.08 12.64 21.61
C ASP A 53 3.40 13.63 22.59
N VAL A 54 2.11 13.96 22.40
CA VAL A 54 1.43 15.04 23.16
C VAL A 54 0.32 14.50 24.07
N SER A 55 0.25 14.99 25.32
CA SER A 55 -0.73 14.54 26.32
C SER A 55 -2.20 14.81 25.91
N SER A 56 -3.04 13.79 26.11
CA SER A 56 -4.34 13.53 25.45
C SER A 56 -5.51 14.53 25.64
N GLU A 57 -5.42 15.55 26.50
CA GLU A 57 -6.65 16.26 26.93
C GLU A 57 -7.10 17.41 26.01
N LEU A 58 -6.26 17.90 25.08
CA LEU A 58 -6.56 19.09 24.26
C LEU A 58 -6.70 18.84 22.75
N LEU A 59 -6.62 17.59 22.28
CA LEU A 59 -6.39 17.28 20.85
C LEU A 59 -7.60 16.66 20.11
N THR A 60 -8.77 16.57 20.74
CA THR A 60 -9.95 15.90 20.17
C THR A 60 -10.30 16.38 18.76
N ALA A 61 -10.31 17.68 18.50
CA ALA A 61 -10.66 18.22 17.18
C ALA A 61 -9.60 17.87 16.11
N GLU A 62 -8.31 17.87 16.48
CA GLU A 62 -7.21 17.55 15.56
C GLU A 62 -7.18 16.06 15.21
N ILE A 63 -7.47 15.20 16.18
CA ILE A 63 -7.59 13.75 15.95
C ILE A 63 -8.79 13.44 15.05
N LEU A 64 -9.93 14.11 15.25
CA LEU A 64 -11.10 13.98 14.38
C LEU A 64 -10.81 14.42 12.95
N ASP A 65 -10.15 15.57 12.76
CA ASP A 65 -9.71 16.04 11.44
C ASP A 65 -8.75 15.05 10.76
N LEU A 66 -7.80 14.50 11.52
CA LEU A 66 -6.84 13.53 11.02
C LEU A 66 -7.53 12.22 10.59
N GLY A 67 -8.45 11.70 11.40
CA GLY A 67 -9.26 10.53 11.05
C GLY A 67 -10.09 10.76 9.79
N GLN A 68 -10.75 11.91 9.68
CA GLN A 68 -11.50 12.26 8.46
C GLN A 68 -10.59 12.37 7.22
N SER A 69 -9.38 12.89 7.38
CA SER A 69 -8.40 12.97 6.31
C SER A 69 -7.97 11.58 5.80
N PHE A 70 -7.74 10.62 6.69
CA PHE A 70 -7.46 9.23 6.29
C PHE A 70 -8.66 8.56 5.63
N LEU A 71 -9.87 8.74 6.16
CA LEU A 71 -11.10 8.21 5.54
C LEU A 71 -11.30 8.78 4.13
N HIS A 72 -11.08 10.08 3.96
CA HIS A 72 -11.19 10.73 2.66
C HIS A 72 -10.17 10.19 1.66
N LEU A 73 -8.90 10.06 2.07
CA LEU A 73 -7.85 9.47 1.22
C LEU A 73 -8.19 8.02 0.86
N HIS A 74 -8.59 7.19 1.83
CA HIS A 74 -9.00 5.81 1.59
C HIS A 74 -10.14 5.71 0.58
N SER A 75 -11.21 6.49 0.75
CA SER A 75 -12.36 6.49 -0.17
C SER A 75 -11.96 6.91 -1.59
N ARG A 76 -11.00 7.84 -1.73
CA ARG A 76 -10.46 8.18 -3.05
C ARG A 76 -9.72 7.00 -3.67
N LEU A 77 -8.82 6.34 -2.94
CA LEU A 77 -8.05 5.19 -3.44
C LEU A 77 -8.97 4.02 -3.86
N GLU A 78 -10.01 3.75 -3.08
CA GLU A 78 -11.02 2.74 -3.39
C GLU A 78 -11.79 3.04 -4.68
N LYS A 79 -12.28 4.27 -4.86
CA LYS A 79 -12.95 4.67 -6.12
C LYS A 79 -12.03 4.53 -7.34
N TRP A 80 -10.74 4.79 -7.16
CA TRP A 80 -9.73 4.60 -8.20
C TRP A 80 -9.53 3.12 -8.55
N GLU A 81 -9.47 2.25 -7.54
CA GLU A 81 -9.40 0.79 -7.75
C GLU A 81 -10.63 0.29 -8.52
N GLU A 82 -11.83 0.70 -8.11
CA GLU A 82 -13.11 0.33 -8.73
C GLU A 82 -13.22 0.80 -10.18
N ALA A 83 -12.88 2.07 -10.46
CA ALA A 83 -12.96 2.65 -11.79
C ALA A 83 -12.09 1.92 -12.83
N LEU A 84 -11.04 1.24 -12.38
CA LEU A 84 -10.07 0.54 -13.22
C LEU A 84 -10.24 -0.98 -13.16
N HIS A 85 -11.20 -1.46 -12.37
CA HIS A 85 -11.46 -2.88 -12.22
C HIS A 85 -11.84 -3.51 -13.56
N GLY A 86 -11.20 -4.64 -13.91
CA GLY A 86 -11.46 -5.40 -15.14
C GLY A 86 -10.75 -4.90 -16.41
N GLN A 87 -10.04 -3.77 -16.38
CA GLN A 87 -9.30 -3.26 -17.56
C GLN A 87 -7.84 -3.72 -17.64
N SER A 88 -7.32 -4.36 -16.59
CA SER A 88 -5.89 -4.36 -16.29
C SER A 88 -5.34 -5.60 -15.60
N MET A 89 -6.23 -6.42 -15.00
CA MET A 89 -5.90 -7.65 -14.30
C MET A 89 -6.47 -8.85 -15.06
N TRP A 90 -5.67 -9.88 -15.24
CA TRP A 90 -6.04 -11.10 -15.94
C TRP A 90 -5.45 -12.33 -15.27
N ASN A 91 -6.06 -13.49 -15.50
CA ASN A 91 -5.53 -14.76 -15.00
C ASN A 91 -4.34 -15.20 -15.88
N PRO A 92 -3.31 -15.84 -15.30
CA PRO A 92 -2.22 -16.42 -16.08
C PRO A 92 -2.74 -17.41 -17.14
N PRO A 93 -2.04 -17.56 -18.27
CA PRO A 93 -2.31 -18.65 -19.20
C PRO A 93 -2.17 -20.00 -18.49
N SER A 94 -3.13 -20.90 -18.71
CA SER A 94 -3.19 -22.25 -18.10
C SER A 94 -1.94 -23.11 -18.37
N ASP A 95 -1.17 -22.79 -19.41
CA ASP A 95 0.05 -23.50 -19.82
C ASP A 95 1.33 -22.95 -19.19
N SER A 96 1.25 -21.92 -18.35
CA SER A 96 2.42 -21.48 -17.61
C SER A 96 2.75 -22.55 -16.56
N ASN A 97 3.95 -23.12 -16.62
CA ASN A 97 4.58 -23.87 -15.52
C ASN A 97 4.78 -23.01 -14.25
N SER A 98 4.02 -21.91 -14.12
CA SER A 98 4.01 -21.02 -12.98
C SER A 98 3.40 -21.80 -11.83
N ARG A 99 4.22 -22.07 -10.82
CA ARG A 99 3.78 -22.70 -9.58
C ARG A 99 2.66 -21.85 -9.01
N SER A 100 1.43 -22.34 -9.10
CA SER A 100 0.28 -21.71 -8.47
C SER A 100 0.62 -21.38 -7.03
N SER A 101 0.45 -20.12 -6.62
CA SER A 101 0.72 -19.72 -5.25
C SER A 101 -0.08 -20.61 -4.27
N PRO A 102 0.51 -21.02 -3.14
CA PRO A 102 -0.23 -21.74 -2.09
C PRO A 102 -1.39 -20.92 -1.50
N LEU A 103 -1.47 -19.62 -1.84
CA LEU A 103 -2.49 -18.70 -1.39
C LEU A 103 -3.67 -18.56 -2.37
N GLY A 104 -3.56 -19.06 -3.60
CA GLY A 104 -4.61 -18.96 -4.62
C GLY A 104 -4.07 -18.70 -6.03
N ALA A 105 -4.96 -18.24 -6.92
CA ALA A 105 -4.59 -17.87 -8.27
C ALA A 105 -3.77 -16.57 -8.29
N ASP A 106 -2.65 -16.59 -9.01
CA ASP A 106 -1.80 -15.41 -9.18
C ASP A 106 -2.54 -14.30 -9.93
N ILE A 107 -2.24 -13.06 -9.58
CA ILE A 107 -2.77 -11.87 -10.25
C ILE A 107 -1.73 -11.36 -11.24
N TRP A 108 -2.09 -11.36 -12.53
CA TRP A 108 -1.23 -10.85 -13.60
C TRP A 108 -1.76 -9.53 -14.13
N PHE A 109 -0.85 -8.71 -14.64
CA PHE A 109 -1.16 -7.37 -15.13
C PHE A 109 -0.83 -7.23 -16.61
N THR A 110 -1.52 -6.31 -17.27
CA THR A 110 -1.26 -5.96 -18.68
C THR A 110 0.09 -5.25 -18.88
N SER A 111 0.63 -4.64 -17.82
CA SER A 111 1.94 -3.98 -17.83
C SER A 111 2.50 -3.82 -16.42
N ILE A 112 3.83 -3.60 -16.34
CA ILE A 112 4.50 -3.25 -15.09
C ILE A 112 3.96 -1.95 -14.48
N THR A 113 3.51 -1.00 -15.30
CA THR A 113 2.89 0.25 -14.83
C THR A 113 1.58 -0.04 -14.10
N MET A 114 0.73 -0.93 -14.64
CA MET A 114 -0.51 -1.33 -13.97
C MET A 114 -0.22 -2.13 -12.70
N ALA A 115 0.75 -3.04 -12.74
CA ALA A 115 1.18 -3.75 -11.54
C ALA A 115 1.59 -2.77 -10.44
N ASN A 116 2.52 -1.87 -10.75
CA ASN A 116 3.01 -0.88 -9.79
C ASN A 116 1.89 0.02 -9.25
N PHE A 117 0.96 0.42 -10.11
CA PHE A 117 -0.22 1.19 -9.72
C PHE A 117 -1.08 0.47 -8.68
N TYR A 118 -1.48 -0.79 -8.93
CA TYR A 118 -2.29 -1.56 -7.98
C TYR A 118 -1.56 -1.86 -6.69
N MET A 119 -0.28 -2.25 -6.79
CA MET A 119 0.55 -2.53 -5.63
C MET A 119 0.60 -1.33 -4.67
N HIS A 120 0.73 -0.12 -5.20
CA HIS A 120 0.72 1.09 -4.41
C HIS A 120 -0.66 1.45 -3.86
N ILE A 121 -1.74 1.29 -4.64
CA ILE A 121 -3.11 1.49 -4.13
C ILE A 121 -3.36 0.61 -2.91
N TRP A 122 -3.10 -0.70 -3.02
CA TRP A 122 -3.36 -1.64 -1.94
C TRP A 122 -2.51 -1.33 -0.71
N ALA A 123 -1.22 -1.01 -0.91
CA ALA A 123 -0.35 -0.59 0.19
C ALA A 123 -0.87 0.67 0.91
N PHE A 124 -1.30 1.70 0.17
CA PHE A 124 -1.81 2.92 0.78
C PHE A 124 -3.17 2.75 1.45
N GLN A 125 -4.06 1.92 0.88
CA GLN A 125 -5.32 1.55 1.54
C GLN A 125 -5.06 0.87 2.88
N ILE A 126 -4.14 -0.12 2.92
CA ILE A 126 -3.73 -0.80 4.15
C ILE A 126 -3.21 0.21 5.18
N ILE A 127 -2.28 1.09 4.78
CA ILE A 127 -1.72 2.12 5.66
C ILE A 127 -2.84 3.01 6.24
N CYS A 128 -3.74 3.53 5.41
CA CYS A 128 -4.84 4.36 5.88
C CYS A 128 -5.71 3.65 6.93
N ILE A 129 -6.06 2.38 6.70
CA ILE A 129 -6.89 1.62 7.64
C ILE A 129 -6.14 1.33 8.94
N LEU A 130 -4.86 0.94 8.87
CA LEU A 130 -4.07 0.66 10.06
C LEU A 130 -3.92 1.89 10.96
N GLU A 131 -3.63 3.06 10.37
CA GLU A 131 -3.52 4.31 11.13
C GLU A 131 -4.88 4.73 11.71
N LEU A 132 -5.99 4.53 10.98
CA LEU A 132 -7.34 4.77 11.51
C LEU A 132 -7.67 3.88 12.70
N SER A 133 -7.34 2.59 12.63
CA SER A 133 -7.53 1.65 13.74
C SER A 133 -6.72 2.07 14.96
N ASN A 134 -5.45 2.42 14.78
CA ASN A 134 -4.58 2.88 15.87
C ASN A 134 -5.13 4.14 16.55
N LEU A 135 -5.58 5.12 15.76
CA LEU A 135 -6.17 6.35 16.27
C LEU A 135 -7.50 6.08 17.03
N ALA A 136 -8.29 5.10 16.58
CA ALA A 136 -9.53 4.71 17.26
C ALA A 136 -9.27 4.04 18.61
N ASP A 137 -8.25 3.18 18.69
CA ASP A 137 -7.88 2.44 19.91
C ASP A 137 -7.32 3.38 20.99
N VAL A 138 -6.43 4.30 20.63
CA VAL A 138 -5.78 5.21 21.60
C VAL A 138 -6.77 6.21 22.19
N HIS A 139 -7.69 6.73 21.38
CA HIS A 139 -8.55 7.84 21.81
C HIS A 139 -10.01 7.45 22.08
N THR A 140 -10.30 6.15 22.13
CA THR A 140 -11.64 5.60 22.47
C THR A 140 -12.78 6.21 21.63
N PHE A 141 -12.48 6.68 20.41
CA PHE A 141 -13.49 7.27 19.51
C PHE A 141 -14.34 6.16 18.89
N ARG A 142 -15.35 5.70 19.63
CA ARG A 142 -16.31 4.69 19.18
C ARG A 142 -17.19 5.11 18.00
N SER A 143 -17.09 6.36 17.52
CA SER A 143 -17.94 6.88 16.43
C SER A 143 -17.37 6.71 15.04
N TRP A 144 -16.08 6.33 14.89
CA TRP A 144 -15.52 6.08 13.58
C TRP A 144 -15.97 4.72 13.07
N THR A 145 -16.81 4.75 12.04
CA THR A 145 -17.05 3.57 11.23
C THR A 145 -15.81 3.33 10.38
N LEU A 146 -14.98 2.37 10.76
CA LEU A 146 -13.91 1.85 9.90
C LEU A 146 -14.50 1.56 8.51
N PRO A 147 -13.77 1.86 7.42
CA PRO A 147 -14.24 1.58 6.07
C PRO A 147 -14.69 0.12 5.97
N LYS A 148 -16.00 -0.10 5.73
CA LYS A 148 -16.56 -1.41 5.35
C LYS A 148 -16.51 -1.58 3.82
N GLY A 149 -15.44 -1.06 3.22
CA GLY A 149 -15.21 -1.14 1.79
C GLY A 149 -15.15 -2.60 1.30
N PRO A 150 -15.36 -2.86 0.01
CA PRO A 150 -15.24 -4.21 -0.57
C PRO A 150 -13.90 -4.88 -0.32
N THR A 151 -12.81 -4.12 -0.14
CA THR A 151 -11.47 -4.67 0.09
C THR A 151 -11.07 -4.48 1.56
N THR A 152 -11.05 -5.57 2.33
CA THR A 152 -10.48 -5.57 3.69
C THR A 152 -8.95 -5.48 3.66
N ILE A 153 -8.30 -5.08 4.76
CA ILE A 153 -6.83 -5.08 4.84
C ILE A 153 -6.23 -6.46 4.55
N GLN A 154 -6.93 -7.53 4.91
CA GLN A 154 -6.53 -8.90 4.60
C GLN A 154 -6.63 -9.19 3.11
N ALA A 155 -7.74 -8.78 2.48
CA ALA A 155 -7.93 -8.97 1.04
C ALA A 155 -6.88 -8.17 0.24
N ALA A 156 -6.60 -6.92 0.61
CA ALA A 156 -5.53 -6.12 0.01
C ALA A 156 -4.15 -6.77 0.18
N SER A 157 -3.83 -7.25 1.39
CA SER A 157 -2.56 -7.93 1.68
C SER A 157 -2.41 -9.23 0.88
N LEU A 158 -3.51 -9.96 0.69
CA LEU A 158 -3.53 -11.16 -0.15
C LEU A 158 -3.32 -10.82 -1.64
N LYS A 159 -3.98 -9.77 -2.15
CA LYS A 159 -3.77 -9.30 -3.54
C LYS A 159 -2.29 -8.96 -3.79
N ILE A 160 -1.64 -8.25 -2.84
CA ILE A 160 -0.19 -7.96 -2.87
C ILE A 160 0.61 -9.26 -3.03
N CYS A 161 0.33 -10.29 -2.23
CA CYS A 161 1.04 -11.57 -2.30
C CYS A 161 0.83 -12.29 -3.64
N LEU A 162 -0.43 -12.37 -4.11
CA LEU A 162 -0.79 -13.03 -5.36
C LEU A 162 -0.21 -12.33 -6.60
N SER A 163 0.18 -11.06 -6.49
CA SER A 163 0.83 -10.31 -7.55
C SER A 163 2.35 -10.51 -7.65
N MET A 164 2.97 -11.18 -6.66
CA MET A 164 4.43 -11.29 -6.60
C MET A 164 5.02 -12.14 -7.73
N ASN A 165 4.33 -13.19 -8.15
CA ASN A 165 4.81 -14.03 -9.25
C ASN A 165 4.93 -13.24 -10.56
N TYR A 166 4.06 -12.25 -10.80
CA TYR A 166 4.19 -11.34 -11.94
C TYR A 166 5.39 -10.40 -11.77
N LEU A 167 5.53 -9.76 -10.61
CA LEU A 167 6.61 -8.77 -10.36
C LEU A 167 8.01 -9.40 -10.35
N LEU A 168 8.13 -10.67 -10.00
CA LEU A 168 9.43 -11.35 -9.87
C LEU A 168 9.88 -12.08 -11.14
N GLN A 169 9.11 -11.97 -12.22
CA GLN A 169 9.48 -12.40 -13.56
C GLN A 169 10.83 -11.80 -13.98
N GLU A 170 11.63 -12.54 -14.74
CA GLU A 170 12.97 -12.08 -15.16
C GLU A 170 12.89 -10.82 -16.03
N GLU A 171 11.83 -10.72 -16.82
CA GLU A 171 11.52 -9.61 -17.71
C GLU A 171 11.37 -8.28 -16.95
N MET A 172 10.91 -8.34 -15.69
CA MET A 172 10.68 -7.16 -14.86
C MET A 172 11.97 -6.57 -14.27
N LYS A 173 13.09 -7.30 -14.36
CA LYS A 173 14.44 -6.88 -13.92
C LYS A 173 14.40 -6.25 -12.51
N LEU A 174 14.88 -5.01 -12.37
CA LEU A 174 14.87 -4.27 -11.11
C LEU A 174 13.55 -3.55 -10.82
N PHE A 175 12.69 -3.34 -11.83
CA PHE A 175 11.44 -2.61 -11.68
C PHE A 175 10.45 -3.36 -10.82
N GLY A 176 10.33 -4.68 -11.05
CA GLY A 176 9.44 -5.54 -10.27
C GLY A 176 9.78 -5.54 -8.79
N PRO A 177 11.00 -5.90 -8.39
CA PRO A 177 11.44 -5.84 -7.01
C PRO A 177 11.34 -4.45 -6.35
N ALA A 178 11.70 -3.38 -7.05
CA ALA A 178 11.57 -2.02 -6.52
C ALA A 178 10.10 -1.67 -6.22
N SER A 179 9.17 -2.12 -7.06
CA SER A 179 7.73 -1.95 -6.88
C SER A 179 7.18 -2.78 -5.71
N ALA A 180 7.85 -3.88 -5.34
CA ALA A 180 7.37 -4.83 -4.34
C ALA A 180 7.70 -4.44 -2.89
N MET A 181 8.75 -3.63 -2.64
CA MET A 181 9.28 -3.40 -1.28
C MET A 181 8.23 -2.86 -0.29
N LEU A 182 7.65 -1.68 -0.58
CA LEU A 182 6.65 -1.07 0.30
C LEU A 182 5.39 -1.95 0.45
N PRO A 183 4.79 -2.48 -0.63
CA PRO A 183 3.66 -3.39 -0.50
C PRO A 183 3.94 -4.63 0.35
N LEU A 184 5.10 -5.28 0.17
CA LEU A 184 5.50 -6.44 0.97
C LEU A 184 5.62 -6.08 2.45
N GLN A 185 6.24 -4.94 2.77
CA GLN A 185 6.32 -4.43 4.14
C GLN A 185 4.91 -4.24 4.74
N THR A 186 3.99 -3.62 3.99
CA THR A 186 2.61 -3.39 4.47
C THR A 186 1.83 -4.68 4.69
N ALA A 187 1.95 -5.66 3.78
CA ALA A 187 1.28 -6.96 3.90
C ALA A 187 1.87 -7.79 5.06
N TYR A 188 3.19 -7.77 5.22
CA TYR A 188 3.85 -8.43 6.34
C TYR A 188 3.37 -7.87 7.68
N LYS A 189 3.28 -6.53 7.83
CA LYS A 189 2.75 -5.89 9.03
C LYS A 189 1.37 -6.43 9.40
N VAL A 190 0.43 -6.47 8.45
CA VAL A 190 -0.93 -6.99 8.66
C VAL A 190 -0.92 -8.46 9.10
N PHE A 191 -0.18 -9.32 8.42
CA PHE A 191 -0.17 -10.74 8.77
C PHE A 191 0.58 -11.05 10.07
N SER A 192 1.53 -10.18 10.45
CA SER A 192 2.29 -10.33 11.68
C SER A 192 1.49 -10.05 12.96
N GLU A 193 0.36 -9.35 12.86
CA GLU A 193 -0.54 -9.06 14.00
C GLU A 193 -1.18 -10.33 14.58
N ASP A 194 -1.46 -11.34 13.73
CA ASP A 194 -2.00 -12.64 14.16
C ASP A 194 -1.29 -13.78 13.40
N LYS A 195 -0.08 -14.09 13.86
CA LYS A 195 0.79 -15.11 13.23
C LYS A 195 0.15 -16.49 13.16
N CYS A 196 -0.70 -16.84 14.14
CA CYS A 196 -1.38 -18.13 14.16
C CYS A 196 -2.39 -18.22 13.03
N LYS A 197 -3.14 -17.14 12.79
CA LYS A 197 -4.14 -17.08 11.71
C LYS A 197 -3.50 -17.03 10.32
N TYR A 198 -2.42 -16.26 10.14
CA TYR A 198 -1.81 -15.99 8.84
C TYR A 198 -0.47 -16.72 8.60
N MET A 199 -0.28 -17.87 9.25
CA MET A 199 0.97 -18.64 9.16
C MET A 199 1.35 -18.96 7.70
N ARG A 200 0.36 -19.26 6.85
CA ARG A 200 0.60 -19.62 5.44
C ARG A 200 1.07 -18.43 4.63
N GLU A 201 0.41 -17.28 4.81
CA GLU A 201 0.70 -16.02 4.14
C GLU A 201 2.07 -15.50 4.54
N LEU A 202 2.41 -15.55 5.83
CA LEU A 202 3.73 -15.19 6.33
C LEU A 202 4.83 -16.07 5.72
N HIS A 203 4.65 -17.39 5.71
CA HIS A 203 5.63 -18.30 5.11
C HIS A 203 5.82 -18.04 3.61
N TYR A 204 4.73 -17.74 2.89
CA TYR A 204 4.81 -17.37 1.48
C TYR A 204 5.57 -16.05 1.27
N LEU A 205 5.30 -15.02 2.08
CA LEU A 205 6.03 -13.75 2.07
C LEU A 205 7.52 -13.91 2.37
N GLU A 206 7.87 -14.75 3.34
CA GLU A 206 9.27 -15.10 3.64
C GLU A 206 9.95 -15.73 2.42
N GLY A 207 9.28 -16.65 1.72
CA GLY A 207 9.78 -17.22 0.47
C GLY A 207 9.99 -16.19 -0.65
N ILE A 208 9.13 -15.16 -0.72
CA ILE A 208 9.30 -14.02 -1.64
C ILE A 208 10.53 -13.18 -1.27
N VAL A 209 10.70 -12.87 0.02
CA VAL A 209 11.85 -12.12 0.54
C VAL A 209 13.15 -12.87 0.22
N ASP A 210 13.19 -14.18 0.46
CA ASP A 210 14.34 -15.03 0.11
C ASP A 210 14.64 -15.01 -1.40
N CYS A 211 13.61 -15.03 -2.24
CA CYS A 211 13.74 -14.93 -3.68
C CYS A 211 14.39 -13.60 -4.09
N LEU A 212 13.96 -12.49 -3.48
CA LEU A 212 14.50 -11.15 -3.71
C LEU A 212 15.98 -11.03 -3.30
N VAL A 213 16.34 -11.62 -2.16
CA VAL A 213 17.74 -11.70 -1.70
C VAL A 213 18.59 -12.51 -2.69
N LYS A 214 18.10 -13.66 -3.16
CA LYS A 214 18.79 -14.49 -4.18
C LYS A 214 18.97 -13.76 -5.50
N LYS A 215 18.05 -12.85 -5.85
CA LYS A 215 18.15 -11.96 -7.01
C LYS A 215 19.06 -10.74 -6.78
N GLY A 216 19.70 -10.64 -5.61
CA GLY A 216 20.74 -9.64 -5.31
C GLY A 216 20.28 -8.44 -4.47
N ILE A 217 19.02 -8.41 -4.03
CA ILE A 217 18.47 -7.29 -3.25
C ILE A 217 18.61 -7.61 -1.77
N ARG A 218 19.83 -7.43 -1.27
CA ARG A 218 20.22 -7.95 0.05
C ARG A 218 19.56 -7.25 1.24
N SER A 219 19.13 -5.99 1.07
CA SER A 219 18.47 -5.21 2.12
C SER A 219 16.97 -5.51 2.26
N THR A 220 16.40 -6.41 1.47
CA THR A 220 14.95 -6.72 1.52
C THR A 220 14.47 -7.16 2.91
N PRO A 221 15.16 -8.05 3.65
CA PRO A 221 14.70 -8.46 4.98
C PRO A 221 14.59 -7.27 5.94
N ASP A 222 15.59 -6.39 5.95
CA ASP A 222 15.64 -5.23 6.84
C ASP A 222 14.50 -4.23 6.56
N ILE A 223 14.04 -4.16 5.30
CA ILE A 223 12.96 -3.25 4.88
C ILE A 223 11.58 -3.88 5.11
N VAL A 224 11.42 -5.17 4.80
CA VAL A 224 10.11 -5.83 4.85
C VAL A 224 9.72 -6.18 6.28
N TYR A 225 10.68 -6.52 7.13
CA TYR A 225 10.44 -6.96 8.51
C TYR A 225 10.55 -5.84 9.55
N SER A 226 10.88 -4.61 9.14
CA SER A 226 10.85 -3.41 10.00
C SER A 226 9.43 -2.89 10.21
#